data_AF-A0A947JX37-F1
#
_entry.id   AF-A0A947JX37-F1
#
_cell.length_a   1.000
_cell.length_b   1.000
_cell.length_c   1.000
_cell.angle_alpha   90.00
_cell.angle_beta   90.00
_cell.angle_gamma   90.00
#
_symmetry.space_group_name_H-M   'P 1'
#
loop_
_entity.id
_entity.type
_entity.pdbx_description
1 polymer ?
#
loop_
_entity_poly.entity_id
_entity_poly.type
_entity_poly.pdbx_seq_one_letter_code
_entity_poly.pdbx_strand_id
1 'polypeptide(L)'
;MLSDLKRIIDQISRDRGFDRKLLIEAIEEAVQSAARKKLGSRRDIEVRYNEEYGEVEVFQFRTVVEEVTDEQTQILLAEAQALDPEVQLNDELGEKMDNIADLGRIAAQSAKQVIIHKMKDAERDVIYEMFKDRIGEVVSGIVQRFERGNMIVNLGRTDAILPKDQQIPKRSFKQGDRVRAYLVDVRRGSKDAQLLLSRTHDDFLAKLFEMEVPEIAEGIVRIMGVSRDPGFRAKIAVSSTESDVDPVGACVGMKGSRVQNVVQELQGERVDIVPWSPDIAKYAYNALAPAQVSMVMVDEDAKSLLVIVPNDQLSLAIGRQGQNVRLAAKLLGWRIDVKSEQRYANLEDPGYQSLLALDGVEEALADQLFSRDILSTAMLAEAAIEDLTVLRAIGEEQAVYLIQAARKSLGMDPDAPIERTRATLESVDETVQEAEQEEDADKEQEVGDIPDNLVDEDVDEPGEQG
;
A
#
# COMPACT_ATOMS: atom_id res chain seq x y z
N MET A 1 34.67 -19.92 48.84
CA MET A 1 33.69 -18.90 48.43
C MET A 1 32.76 -19.61 47.47
N LEU A 2 31.51 -19.93 47.86
CA LEU A 2 30.57 -20.49 46.88
C LEU A 2 30.39 -19.43 45.79
N SER A 3 30.85 -19.77 44.60
CA SER A 3 30.89 -18.93 43.40
C SER A 3 29.53 -18.28 43.16
N ASP A 4 29.54 -16.96 42.93
CA ASP A 4 28.33 -16.17 42.62
C ASP A 4 27.52 -16.78 41.47
N LEU A 5 28.18 -17.50 40.55
CA LEU A 5 27.58 -18.16 39.40
C LEU A 5 26.59 -19.27 39.79
N LYS A 6 26.91 -20.13 40.76
CA LYS A 6 25.98 -21.18 41.23
C LYS A 6 24.70 -20.58 41.83
N ARG A 7 24.85 -19.54 42.65
CA ARG A 7 23.71 -18.81 43.23
C ARG A 7 22.84 -18.15 42.14
N ILE A 8 23.47 -17.56 41.11
CA ILE A 8 22.77 -16.95 39.98
C ILE A 8 21.99 -17.99 39.19
N ILE A 9 22.60 -19.13 38.86
CA ILE A 9 21.94 -20.25 38.15
C ILE A 9 20.73 -20.77 38.94
N ASP A 10 20.91 -21.03 40.23
CA ASP A 10 19.86 -21.59 41.09
C ASP A 10 18.71 -20.60 41.31
N GLN A 11 19.02 -19.30 41.49
CA GLN A 11 18.01 -18.27 41.64
C GLN A 11 17.16 -18.14 40.36
N ILE A 12 17.80 -18.17 39.19
CA ILE A 12 17.10 -18.02 37.91
C ILE A 12 16.25 -19.25 37.59
N SER A 13 16.76 -20.46 37.86
CA SER A 13 15.99 -21.68 37.67
C SER A 13 14.72 -21.69 38.55
N ARG A 14 14.82 -21.21 39.80
CA ARG A 14 13.66 -21.12 40.71
C ARG A 14 12.68 -20.00 40.35
N ASP A 15 13.17 -18.79 40.13
CA ASP A 15 12.33 -17.60 39.95
C ASP A 15 11.60 -17.61 38.59
N ARG A 16 12.18 -18.27 37.58
CA ARG A 16 11.71 -18.20 36.19
C ARG A 16 11.39 -19.55 35.55
N GLY A 17 11.60 -20.66 36.27
CA GLY A 17 11.22 -22.01 35.82
C GLY A 17 12.08 -22.57 34.69
N PHE A 18 13.30 -22.07 34.50
CA PHE A 18 14.23 -22.60 33.48
C PHE A 18 14.82 -23.95 33.92
N ASP A 19 14.93 -24.87 32.96
CA ASP A 19 15.69 -26.11 33.15
C ASP A 19 17.16 -25.78 33.43
N ARG A 20 17.65 -26.26 34.57
CA ARG A 20 19.00 -25.98 35.06
C ARG A 20 20.07 -26.53 34.12
N LYS A 21 19.84 -27.69 33.51
CA LYS A 21 20.78 -28.35 32.60
C LYS A 21 20.95 -27.56 31.31
N LEU A 22 19.83 -27.15 30.70
CA LEU A 22 19.84 -26.31 29.49
C LEU A 22 20.50 -24.94 29.73
N LEU A 23 20.40 -24.40 30.94
CA LEU A 23 21.05 -23.14 31.30
C LEU A 23 22.57 -23.32 31.42
N ILE A 24 23.03 -24.42 32.04
CA ILE A 24 24.45 -24.73 32.18
C ILE A 24 25.08 -24.94 30.80
N GLU A 25 24.48 -25.77 29.94
CA GLU A 25 24.97 -26.03 28.57
C GLU A 25 25.11 -24.72 27.78
N ALA A 26 24.12 -23.83 27.86
CA ALA A 26 24.17 -22.54 27.17
C ALA A 26 25.24 -21.58 27.73
N ILE A 27 25.53 -21.65 29.04
CA ILE A 27 26.61 -20.88 29.66
C ILE A 27 27.97 -21.43 29.19
N GLU A 28 28.15 -22.74 29.17
CA GLU A 28 29.37 -23.39 28.68
C GLU A 28 29.67 -22.97 27.23
N GLU A 29 28.68 -23.06 26.33
CA GLU A 29 28.82 -22.63 24.93
C GLU A 29 29.20 -21.15 24.79
N ALA A 30 28.56 -20.27 25.57
CA ALA A 30 28.83 -18.84 25.50
C ALA A 30 30.22 -18.49 26.03
N VAL A 31 30.64 -19.15 27.11
CA VAL A 31 31.99 -18.98 27.66
C VAL A 31 33.04 -19.55 26.72
N GLN A 32 32.78 -20.70 26.09
CA GLN A 32 33.64 -21.28 25.07
C GLN A 32 33.82 -20.33 23.88
N SER A 33 32.74 -19.74 23.40
CA SER A 33 32.78 -18.74 22.31
C SER A 33 33.57 -17.49 22.71
N ALA A 34 33.38 -17.00 23.93
CA ALA A 34 34.13 -15.85 24.45
C ALA A 34 35.62 -16.17 24.67
N ALA A 35 35.93 -17.37 25.18
CA ALA A 35 37.29 -17.87 25.38
C ALA A 35 38.02 -18.01 24.04
N ARG A 36 37.40 -18.63 23.02
CA ARG A 36 37.94 -18.71 21.64
C ARG A 36 38.24 -17.34 21.04
N LYS A 37 37.37 -16.35 21.24
CA LYS A 37 37.62 -14.97 20.76
C LYS A 37 38.83 -14.31 21.43
N LYS A 38 39.06 -14.60 22.72
CA LYS A 38 40.14 -13.96 23.49
C LYS A 38 41.48 -14.67 23.33
N LEU A 39 41.47 -16.00 23.29
CA LEU A 39 42.68 -16.85 23.30
C LEU A 39 43.16 -17.21 21.88
N GLY A 40 42.35 -16.95 20.86
CA GLY A 40 42.65 -17.21 19.46
C GLY A 40 41.82 -18.38 18.92
N SER A 41 41.32 -18.24 17.69
CA SER A 41 40.39 -19.20 17.07
C SER A 41 41.01 -20.53 16.66
N ARG A 42 42.34 -20.65 16.73
CA ARG A 42 43.08 -21.87 16.38
C ARG A 42 43.27 -22.83 17.55
N ARG A 43 43.12 -22.36 18.80
CA ARG A 43 43.20 -23.23 19.97
C ARG A 43 41.91 -24.04 20.08
N ASP A 44 42.03 -25.33 20.32
CA ASP A 44 40.88 -26.11 20.72
C ASP A 44 40.62 -25.92 22.21
N ILE A 45 39.41 -25.45 22.52
CA ILE A 45 39.02 -25.01 23.86
C ILE A 45 37.70 -25.67 24.17
N GLU A 46 37.65 -26.42 25.25
CA GLU A 46 36.43 -26.96 25.85
C GLU A 46 36.16 -26.24 27.16
N VAL A 47 34.89 -26.00 27.44
CA VAL A 47 34.46 -25.34 28.67
C VAL A 47 33.46 -26.24 29.37
N ARG A 48 33.68 -26.50 30.66
CA ARG A 48 32.79 -27.30 31.49
C ARG A 48 32.45 -26.59 32.78
N TYR A 49 31.21 -26.68 33.20
CA TYR A 49 30.73 -26.20 34.49
C TYR A 49 30.89 -27.29 35.54
N ASN A 50 31.68 -27.01 36.56
CA ASN A 50 31.80 -27.89 37.70
C ASN A 50 30.72 -27.56 38.74
N GLU A 51 29.74 -28.44 38.91
CA GLU A 51 28.61 -28.20 39.82
C GLU A 51 28.99 -28.17 41.30
N GLU A 52 30.05 -28.87 41.68
CA GLU A 52 30.51 -29.00 43.06
C GLU A 52 31.08 -27.66 43.54
N TYR A 53 32.01 -27.10 42.77
CA TYR A 53 32.64 -25.79 43.03
C TYR A 53 31.80 -24.61 42.50
N GLY A 54 30.87 -24.86 41.59
CA GLY A 54 30.03 -23.87 40.95
C GLY A 54 30.77 -22.96 39.96
N GLU A 55 31.92 -23.40 39.48
CA GLU A 55 32.84 -22.63 38.64
C GLU A 55 32.88 -23.19 37.22
N VAL A 56 33.24 -22.34 36.26
CA VAL A 56 33.44 -22.74 34.88
C VAL A 56 34.93 -22.97 34.66
N GLU A 57 35.28 -24.20 34.28
CA GLU A 57 36.62 -24.65 33.98
C GLU A 57 36.84 -24.65 32.46
N VAL A 58 38.04 -24.25 32.05
CA VAL A 58 38.41 -24.18 30.63
C VAL A 58 39.61 -25.08 30.41
N PHE A 59 39.47 -25.97 29.44
CA PHE A 59 40.49 -26.91 29.03
C PHE A 59 40.96 -26.56 27.62
N GLN A 60 42.26 -26.49 27.43
CA GLN A 60 42.87 -26.39 26.11
C GLN A 60 43.33 -27.78 25.68
N PHE A 61 42.87 -28.25 24.53
CA PHE A 61 43.34 -29.51 23.95
C PHE A 61 44.49 -29.26 22.97
N ARG A 62 45.56 -30.05 23.12
CA ARG A 62 46.73 -30.04 22.24
C ARG A 62 47.09 -31.46 21.83
N THR A 63 47.44 -31.63 20.56
CA THR A 63 47.91 -32.91 20.02
C THR A 63 49.38 -33.14 20.38
N VAL A 64 49.69 -34.33 20.85
CA VAL A 64 51.03 -34.71 21.28
C VAL A 64 51.87 -35.13 20.08
N VAL A 65 52.98 -34.43 19.84
CA VAL A 65 53.84 -34.62 18.66
C VAL A 65 55.31 -34.72 19.04
N GLU A 66 56.13 -35.30 18.15
CA GLU A 66 57.60 -35.35 18.30
C GLU A 66 58.25 -33.99 18.04
N GLU A 67 57.76 -33.26 17.04
CA GLU A 67 58.24 -31.92 16.69
C GLU A 67 57.05 -30.95 16.61
N VAL A 68 57.11 -29.85 17.36
CA VAL A 68 56.06 -28.84 17.39
C VAL A 68 56.18 -27.92 16.19
N THR A 69 55.16 -27.91 15.36
CA THR A 69 54.99 -26.98 14.22
C THR A 69 54.06 -25.82 14.55
N ASP A 70 53.12 -26.02 15.47
CA ASP A 70 52.20 -24.99 15.96
C ASP A 70 51.99 -25.12 17.48
N GLU A 71 52.61 -24.22 18.24
CA GLU A 71 52.51 -24.18 19.72
C GLU A 71 51.07 -23.96 20.23
N GLN A 72 50.13 -23.52 19.39
CA GLN A 72 48.73 -23.31 19.82
C GLN A 72 47.92 -24.61 19.83
N THR A 73 48.29 -25.58 19.00
CA THR A 73 47.55 -26.83 18.77
C THR A 73 48.35 -28.07 19.14
N GLN A 74 49.67 -27.95 19.31
CA GLN A 74 50.56 -29.08 19.55
C GLN A 74 51.36 -28.93 20.85
N ILE A 75 51.75 -30.06 21.44
CA ILE A 75 52.63 -30.16 22.61
C ILE A 75 53.68 -31.26 22.38
N LEU A 76 54.91 -31.05 22.87
CA LEU A 76 55.96 -32.06 22.81
C LEU A 76 55.62 -33.25 23.70
N LEU A 77 55.94 -34.47 23.26
CA LEU A 77 55.76 -35.69 24.06
C LEU A 77 56.39 -35.59 25.46
N ALA A 78 57.57 -35.01 25.57
CA ALA A 78 58.26 -34.84 26.85
C ALA A 78 57.53 -33.89 27.82
N GLU A 79 56.91 -32.83 27.30
CA GLU A 79 56.11 -31.88 28.09
C GLU A 79 54.76 -32.47 28.46
N ALA A 80 54.14 -33.20 27.52
CA ALA A 80 52.89 -33.90 27.76
C ALA A 80 53.03 -34.99 28.84
N GLN A 81 54.12 -35.76 28.81
CA GLN A 81 54.44 -36.79 29.82
C GLN A 81 54.72 -36.22 31.22
N ALA A 82 55.11 -34.94 31.32
CA ALA A 82 55.27 -34.28 32.60
C ALA A 82 53.92 -33.92 33.25
N LEU A 83 52.87 -33.74 32.44
CA LEU A 83 51.51 -33.47 32.88
C LEU A 83 50.73 -34.77 33.12
N ASP A 84 50.89 -35.75 32.22
CA ASP A 84 50.29 -37.08 32.32
C ASP A 84 51.26 -38.17 31.82
N PRO A 85 51.80 -39.02 32.71
CA PRO A 85 52.76 -40.06 32.35
C PRO A 85 52.24 -41.15 31.39
N GLU A 86 50.92 -41.29 31.22
CA GLU A 86 50.33 -42.33 30.36
C GLU A 86 50.14 -41.90 28.90
N VAL A 87 50.42 -40.64 28.57
CA VAL A 87 50.24 -40.04 27.24
C VAL A 87 51.18 -40.63 26.19
N GLN A 88 50.62 -40.93 25.02
CA GLN A 88 51.33 -41.42 23.84
C GLN A 88 51.37 -40.39 22.69
N LEU A 89 52.19 -40.69 21.70
CA LEU A 89 52.28 -39.91 20.48
C LEU A 89 50.96 -39.93 19.70
N ASN A 90 50.52 -38.76 19.25
CA ASN A 90 49.22 -38.48 18.61
C ASN A 90 47.99 -38.48 19.52
N ASP A 91 48.15 -38.59 20.85
CA ASP A 91 47.04 -38.37 21.77
C ASP A 91 46.67 -36.89 21.87
N GLU A 92 45.44 -36.60 22.29
CA GLU A 92 44.98 -35.26 22.64
C GLU A 92 45.03 -35.07 24.15
N LEU A 93 45.89 -34.17 24.61
CA LEU A 93 46.00 -33.83 26.02
C LEU A 93 45.20 -32.56 26.33
N GLY A 94 44.28 -32.66 27.28
CA GLY A 94 43.53 -31.53 27.82
C GLY A 94 44.25 -30.90 29.02
N GLU A 95 44.74 -29.68 28.87
CA GLU A 95 45.36 -28.90 29.95
C GLU A 95 44.35 -27.92 30.55
N LYS A 96 44.16 -27.96 31.89
CA LYS A 96 43.33 -26.98 32.59
C LYS A 96 44.02 -25.62 32.60
N MET A 97 43.32 -24.59 32.16
CA MET A 97 43.86 -23.24 32.12
C MET A 97 43.71 -22.53 33.47
N ASP A 98 44.78 -22.50 34.27
CA ASP A 98 44.74 -21.93 35.63
C ASP A 98 44.82 -20.39 35.67
N ASN A 99 45.40 -19.75 34.64
CA ASN A 99 45.85 -18.34 34.67
C ASN A 99 44.92 -17.35 33.96
N ILE A 100 43.61 -17.46 34.15
CA ILE A 100 42.68 -16.50 33.55
C ILE A 100 41.79 -15.89 34.62
N ALA A 101 42.34 -14.96 35.41
CA ALA A 101 41.59 -14.15 36.39
C ALA A 101 40.41 -13.38 35.74
N ASP A 102 40.47 -13.16 34.42
CA ASP A 102 39.39 -12.56 33.65
C ASP A 102 38.27 -13.54 33.27
N LEU A 103 38.45 -14.85 33.42
CA LEU A 103 37.51 -15.87 32.93
C LEU A 103 36.28 -15.95 33.80
N GLY A 104 36.41 -15.78 35.12
CA GLY A 104 35.25 -15.61 36.00
C GLY A 104 34.41 -14.38 35.61
N ARG A 105 35.04 -13.27 35.21
CA ARG A 105 34.33 -12.06 34.75
C ARG A 105 33.67 -12.28 33.38
N ILE A 106 34.37 -12.92 32.44
CA ILE A 106 33.86 -13.29 31.13
C ILE A 106 32.71 -14.29 31.26
N ALA A 107 32.83 -15.27 32.14
CA ALA A 107 31.80 -16.25 32.45
C ALA A 107 30.58 -15.60 33.07
N ALA A 108 30.74 -14.69 34.04
CA ALA A 108 29.64 -13.94 34.60
C ALA A 108 28.93 -13.05 33.56
N GLN A 109 29.67 -12.33 32.71
CA GLN A 109 29.09 -11.51 31.65
C GLN A 109 28.41 -12.33 30.55
N SER A 110 29.03 -13.45 30.14
CA SER A 110 28.49 -14.35 29.13
C SER A 110 27.24 -15.05 29.65
N ALA A 111 27.29 -15.55 30.89
CA ALA A 111 26.12 -16.11 31.56
C ALA A 111 24.99 -15.09 31.64
N LYS A 112 25.26 -13.85 32.07
CA LYS A 112 24.25 -12.78 32.07
C LYS A 112 23.63 -12.58 30.68
N GLN A 113 24.44 -12.58 29.63
CA GLN A 113 23.94 -12.40 28.25
C GLN A 113 23.08 -13.59 27.79
N VAL A 114 23.54 -14.82 28.04
CA VAL A 114 22.79 -16.06 27.76
C VAL A 114 21.46 -16.07 28.50
N ILE A 115 21.48 -15.72 29.79
CA ILE A 115 20.28 -15.61 30.62
C ILE A 115 19.31 -14.60 30.01
N ILE A 116 19.78 -13.40 29.63
CA ILE A 116 18.92 -12.39 29.00
C ILE A 116 18.32 -12.92 27.70
N HIS A 117 19.09 -13.66 26.89
CA HIS A 117 18.59 -14.26 25.66
C HIS A 117 17.56 -15.36 25.92
N LYS A 118 17.84 -16.32 26.79
CA LYS A 118 16.90 -17.38 27.18
C LYS A 118 15.63 -16.82 27.83
N MET A 119 15.75 -15.75 28.60
CA MET A 119 14.61 -15.04 29.17
C MET A 119 13.73 -14.43 28.08
N LYS A 120 14.33 -13.76 27.10
CA LYS A 120 13.60 -13.24 25.94
C LYS A 120 12.96 -14.36 25.12
N ASP A 121 13.63 -15.50 24.96
CA ASP A 121 13.09 -16.64 24.21
C ASP A 121 11.89 -17.30 24.89
N ALA A 122 11.91 -17.46 26.22
CA ALA A 122 10.74 -17.95 26.94
C ALA A 122 9.56 -16.96 26.93
N GLU A 123 9.84 -15.66 27.10
CA GLU A 123 8.81 -14.62 27.00
C GLU A 123 8.16 -14.63 25.60
N ARG A 124 8.97 -14.82 24.57
CA ARG A 124 8.55 -14.98 23.17
C ARG A 124 7.63 -16.17 22.95
N ASP A 125 7.92 -17.32 23.53
CA ASP A 125 7.06 -18.51 23.38
C ASP A 125 5.71 -18.29 24.05
N VAL A 126 5.70 -17.67 25.24
CA VAL A 126 4.45 -17.33 25.95
C VAL A 126 3.61 -16.33 25.13
N ILE A 127 4.24 -15.30 24.55
CA ILE A 127 3.54 -14.34 23.70
C ILE A 127 2.99 -15.03 22.45
N TYR A 128 3.77 -15.88 21.79
CA TYR A 128 3.30 -16.63 20.62
C TYR A 128 2.04 -17.44 20.96
N GLU A 129 2.09 -18.23 22.03
CA GLU A 129 0.96 -19.07 22.44
C GLU A 129 -0.28 -18.24 22.83
N MET A 130 -0.11 -17.02 23.36
CA MET A 130 -1.23 -16.12 23.66
C MET A 130 -1.89 -15.49 22.43
N PHE A 131 -1.14 -15.28 21.34
CA PHE A 131 -1.61 -14.50 20.18
C PHE A 131 -1.82 -15.33 18.91
N LYS A 132 -1.32 -16.57 18.84
CA LYS A 132 -1.48 -17.44 17.65
C LYS A 132 -2.94 -17.62 17.23
N ASP A 133 -3.85 -17.74 18.21
CA ASP A 133 -5.28 -17.97 17.97
C ASP A 133 -6.05 -16.66 17.73
N ARG A 134 -5.37 -15.51 17.87
CA ARG A 134 -5.93 -14.16 17.73
C ARG A 134 -5.53 -13.49 16.41
N ILE A 135 -4.81 -14.20 15.54
CA ILE A 135 -4.54 -13.73 14.18
C ILE A 135 -5.88 -13.45 13.50
N GLY A 136 -6.00 -12.28 12.88
CA GLY A 136 -7.26 -11.83 12.29
C GLY A 136 -8.14 -10.96 13.20
N GLU A 137 -7.72 -10.69 14.44
CA GLU A 137 -8.43 -9.79 15.35
C GLU A 137 -7.91 -8.35 15.29
N VAL A 138 -8.75 -7.41 15.74
CA VAL A 138 -8.32 -6.03 16.00
C VAL A 138 -7.78 -5.92 17.42
N VAL A 139 -6.52 -5.52 17.53
CA VAL A 139 -5.86 -5.25 18.81
C VAL A 139 -5.72 -3.75 19.03
N SER A 140 -5.80 -3.32 20.29
CA SER A 140 -5.59 -1.92 20.69
C SER A 140 -4.30 -1.81 21.49
N GLY A 141 -3.56 -0.73 21.26
CA GLY A 141 -2.35 -0.41 22.01
C GLY A 141 -2.01 1.07 21.98
N ILE A 142 -0.85 1.39 22.54
CA ILE A 142 -0.31 2.75 22.63
C ILE A 142 0.96 2.84 21.82
N VAL A 143 1.07 3.86 20.98
CA VAL A 143 2.28 4.13 20.21
C VAL A 143 3.42 4.49 21.16
N GLN A 144 4.45 3.65 21.24
CA GLN A 144 5.60 3.88 22.10
C GLN A 144 6.70 4.68 21.41
N ARG A 145 7.07 4.31 20.19
CA ARG A 145 8.19 4.91 19.48
C ARG A 145 8.14 4.60 17.98
N PHE A 146 8.98 5.29 17.22
CA PHE A 146 9.14 5.09 15.79
C PHE A 146 10.57 4.62 15.49
N GLU A 147 10.70 3.58 14.68
CA GLU A 147 11.97 2.98 14.30
C GLU A 147 12.05 2.89 12.77
N ARG A 148 12.88 3.73 12.13
CA ARG A 148 13.05 3.77 10.66
C ARG A 148 11.73 3.88 9.88
N GLY A 149 10.72 4.55 10.46
CA GLY A 149 9.38 4.72 9.90
C GLY A 149 8.37 3.65 10.31
N ASN A 150 8.80 2.55 10.94
CA ASN A 150 7.91 1.59 11.57
C ASN A 150 7.43 2.15 12.90
N MET A 151 6.19 1.84 13.27
CA MET A 151 5.61 2.26 14.52
C MET A 151 5.59 1.08 15.49
N ILE A 152 6.17 1.28 16.67
CA ILE A 152 6.16 0.28 17.75
C ILE A 152 4.99 0.58 18.68
N VAL A 153 4.08 -0.38 18.79
CA VAL A 153 2.82 -0.27 19.51
C VAL A 153 2.85 -1.23 20.69
N ASN A 154 2.71 -0.70 21.89
CA ASN A 154 2.61 -1.53 23.09
C ASN A 154 1.17 -1.98 23.32
N LEU A 155 0.96 -3.28 23.40
CA LEU A 155 -0.34 -3.93 23.65
C LEU A 155 -0.56 -4.25 25.14
N GLY A 156 0.16 -3.57 26.03
CA GLY A 156 0.17 -3.78 27.49
C GLY A 156 1.19 -4.83 27.94
N ARG A 157 1.19 -6.01 27.33
CA ARG A 157 2.11 -7.11 27.70
C ARG A 157 3.34 -7.24 26.80
N THR A 158 3.23 -6.81 25.55
CA THR A 158 4.31 -6.93 24.57
C THR A 158 4.24 -5.78 23.56
N ASP A 159 5.32 -5.59 22.82
CA ASP A 159 5.44 -4.63 21.74
C ASP A 159 5.13 -5.33 20.40
N ALA A 160 4.33 -4.66 19.58
CA ALA A 160 3.96 -5.05 18.23
C ALA A 160 4.50 -4.03 17.23
N ILE A 161 4.73 -4.45 15.99
CA ILE A 161 5.22 -3.60 14.92
C ILE A 161 4.09 -3.31 13.92
N LEU A 162 3.88 -2.03 13.61
CA LEU A 162 3.09 -1.57 12.48
C LEU A 162 4.03 -1.00 11.41
N PRO A 163 4.37 -1.78 10.36
CA PRO A 163 5.27 -1.35 9.30
C PRO A 163 4.78 -0.11 8.55
N LYS A 164 5.69 0.67 7.97
CA LYS A 164 5.35 1.90 7.24
C LYS A 164 4.38 1.66 6.06
N ASP A 165 4.55 0.57 5.33
CA ASP A 165 3.69 0.15 4.21
C ASP A 165 2.30 -0.35 4.67
N GLN A 166 2.17 -0.71 5.94
CA GLN A 166 0.93 -1.14 6.56
C GLN A 166 0.21 -0.01 7.33
N GLN A 167 0.76 1.20 7.29
CA GLN A 167 0.17 2.42 7.88
C GLN A 167 -0.70 3.14 6.85
N ILE A 168 -1.75 3.82 7.33
CA ILE A 168 -2.59 4.68 6.49
C ILE A 168 -1.83 6.01 6.25
N PRO A 169 -1.62 6.47 4.99
CA PRO A 169 -0.73 7.59 4.70
C PRO A 169 -1.14 8.98 5.24
N LYS A 170 -2.43 9.21 5.55
CA LYS A 170 -2.98 10.57 5.74
C LYS A 170 -2.65 11.24 7.07
N ARG A 171 -2.66 10.51 8.19
CA ARG A 171 -2.47 11.11 9.53
C ARG A 171 -1.27 10.49 10.22
N SER A 172 -0.39 11.35 10.71
CA SER A 172 0.71 10.97 11.57
C SER A 172 0.21 10.69 12.98
N PHE A 173 0.46 9.48 13.46
CA PHE A 173 0.38 9.17 14.88
C PHE A 173 1.55 9.82 15.61
N LYS A 174 1.34 10.19 16.88
CA LYS A 174 2.38 10.65 17.80
C LYS A 174 2.63 9.59 18.86
N GLN A 175 3.79 9.70 19.52
CA GLN A 175 4.08 8.91 20.71
C GLN A 175 3.02 9.20 21.79
N GLY A 176 2.51 8.15 22.43
CA GLY A 176 1.44 8.21 23.41
C GLY A 176 0.03 8.10 22.84
N ASP A 177 -0.14 8.19 21.51
CA ASP A 177 -1.45 8.03 20.90
C ASP A 177 -1.95 6.59 21.02
N ARG A 178 -3.26 6.43 21.22
CA ARG A 178 -3.91 5.13 21.13
C ARG A 178 -4.16 4.77 19.68
N VAL A 179 -3.90 3.52 19.34
CA VAL A 179 -4.08 2.99 17.98
C VAL A 179 -4.76 1.62 18.05
N ARG A 180 -5.69 1.38 17.13
CA ARG A 180 -6.22 0.05 16.83
C ARG A 180 -5.60 -0.46 15.54
N ALA A 181 -5.32 -1.74 15.43
CA ALA A 181 -4.82 -2.32 14.18
C ALA A 181 -5.19 -3.79 14.09
N TYR A 182 -5.23 -4.30 12.87
CA TYR A 182 -5.46 -5.71 12.58
C TYR A 182 -4.17 -6.51 12.81
N LEU A 183 -4.26 -7.61 13.56
CA LEU A 183 -3.15 -8.53 13.77
C LEU A 183 -3.02 -9.47 12.55
N VAL A 184 -2.04 -9.20 11.70
CA VAL A 184 -1.79 -9.93 10.45
C VAL A 184 -1.09 -11.26 10.72
N ASP A 185 -0.07 -11.24 11.56
CA ASP A 185 0.84 -12.37 11.73
C ASP A 185 1.53 -12.35 13.10
N VAL A 186 1.92 -13.52 13.58
CA VAL A 186 2.65 -13.75 14.83
C VAL A 186 3.90 -14.57 14.52
N ARG A 187 5.04 -13.89 14.46
CA ARG A 187 6.34 -14.48 14.08
C ARG A 187 7.12 -14.97 15.28
N ARG A 188 7.76 -16.13 15.14
CA ARG A 188 8.70 -16.72 16.11
C ARG A 188 10.16 -16.26 15.93
N GLY A 189 10.42 -15.29 15.06
CA GLY A 189 11.78 -14.87 14.68
C GLY A 189 12.59 -14.18 15.79
N SER A 190 13.93 -14.23 15.67
CA SER A 190 14.89 -13.85 16.71
C SER A 190 15.12 -12.33 16.92
N LYS A 191 14.48 -11.45 16.15
CA LYS A 191 14.65 -9.98 16.24
C LYS A 191 13.32 -9.22 16.42
N ASP A 192 13.07 -8.86 17.67
CA ASP A 192 12.48 -7.60 18.18
C ASP A 192 11.04 -7.13 17.85
N ALA A 193 10.19 -7.88 17.14
CA ALA A 193 8.73 -7.76 17.29
C ALA A 193 8.03 -8.99 16.69
N GLN A 194 7.25 -9.69 17.50
CA GLN A 194 6.54 -10.90 17.06
C GLN A 194 5.24 -10.59 16.34
N LEU A 195 4.56 -9.52 16.75
CA LEU A 195 3.21 -9.23 16.30
C LEU A 195 3.25 -8.21 15.17
N LEU A 196 2.87 -8.65 13.98
CA LEU A 196 2.76 -7.80 12.79
C LEU A 196 1.36 -7.23 12.71
N LEU A 197 1.27 -5.90 12.77
CA LEU A 197 0.01 -5.18 12.66
C LEU A 197 -0.16 -4.61 11.25
N SER A 198 -1.42 -4.40 10.86
CA SER A 198 -1.77 -3.63 9.67
C SER A 198 -3.03 -2.78 9.90
N ARG A 199 -3.05 -1.61 9.26
CA ARG A 199 -4.24 -0.78 9.13
C ARG A 199 -4.72 -0.64 7.68
N THR A 200 -3.92 -1.13 6.73
CA THR A 200 -4.21 -1.13 5.29
C THR A 200 -4.91 -2.41 4.83
N HIS A 201 -4.86 -3.50 5.61
CA HIS A 201 -5.52 -4.76 5.30
C HIS A 201 -7.05 -4.61 5.14
N ASP A 202 -7.66 -5.32 4.18
CA ASP A 202 -9.09 -5.23 3.90
C ASP A 202 -9.93 -5.67 5.11
N ASP A 203 -9.54 -6.78 5.77
CA ASP A 203 -10.21 -7.29 6.98
C ASP A 203 -10.19 -6.34 8.17
N PHE A 204 -9.28 -5.34 8.21
CA PHE A 204 -9.33 -4.34 9.27
C PHE A 204 -10.65 -3.59 9.24
N LEU A 205 -11.14 -3.21 8.05
CA LEU A 205 -12.44 -2.56 7.89
C LEU A 205 -13.57 -3.51 8.30
N ALA A 206 -13.51 -4.77 7.86
CA ALA A 206 -14.53 -5.76 8.20
C ALA A 206 -14.67 -5.95 9.71
N LYS A 207 -13.55 -6.11 10.42
CA LYS A 207 -13.52 -6.24 11.88
C LYS A 207 -13.96 -4.98 12.61
N LEU A 208 -13.68 -3.79 12.07
CA LEU A 208 -14.21 -2.55 12.64
C LEU A 208 -15.75 -2.52 12.57
N PHE A 209 -16.34 -2.93 11.45
CA PHE A 209 -17.80 -3.05 11.34
C PHE A 209 -18.39 -4.14 12.24
N GLU A 210 -17.73 -5.30 12.36
CA GLU A 210 -18.15 -6.36 13.28
C GLU A 210 -18.21 -5.87 14.75
N MET A 211 -17.28 -5.02 15.17
CA MET A 211 -17.31 -4.41 16.51
C MET A 211 -18.37 -3.30 16.66
N GLU A 212 -18.67 -2.55 15.60
CA GLU A 212 -19.57 -1.39 15.62
C GLU A 212 -21.05 -1.76 15.39
N VAL A 213 -21.31 -2.85 14.66
CA VAL A 213 -22.65 -3.26 14.20
C VAL A 213 -23.04 -4.60 14.86
N PRO A 214 -23.93 -4.59 15.86
CA PRO A 214 -24.38 -5.81 16.56
C PRO A 214 -24.92 -6.89 15.63
N GLU A 215 -25.65 -6.49 14.59
CA GLU A 215 -26.27 -7.39 13.62
C GLU A 215 -25.22 -8.19 12.82
N ILE A 216 -23.99 -7.67 12.68
CA ILE A 216 -22.86 -8.38 12.06
C ILE A 216 -22.26 -9.37 13.07
N ALA A 217 -22.08 -8.96 14.33
CA ALA A 217 -21.55 -9.83 15.38
C ALA A 217 -22.48 -11.04 15.67
N GLU A 218 -23.79 -10.84 15.55
CA GLU A 218 -24.81 -11.90 15.70
C GLU A 218 -24.95 -12.77 14.43
N GLY A 219 -24.34 -12.37 13.31
CA GLY A 219 -24.37 -13.10 12.04
C GLY A 219 -25.66 -12.93 11.22
N ILE A 220 -26.55 -12.03 11.62
CA ILE A 220 -27.77 -11.65 10.90
C ILE A 220 -27.39 -10.97 9.59
N VAL A 221 -26.49 -9.99 9.66
CA VAL A 221 -25.87 -9.31 8.53
C VAL A 221 -24.49 -9.88 8.29
N ARG A 222 -24.19 -10.24 7.04
CA ARG A 222 -22.88 -10.79 6.63
C ARG A 222 -22.16 -9.82 5.71
N ILE A 223 -20.87 -9.64 5.96
CA ILE A 223 -19.97 -8.94 5.06
C ILE A 223 -19.55 -9.92 3.97
N MET A 224 -19.97 -9.65 2.74
CA MET A 224 -19.74 -10.51 1.58
C MET A 224 -18.42 -10.20 0.88
N GLY A 225 -17.92 -8.97 1.04
CA GLY A 225 -16.63 -8.56 0.46
C GLY A 225 -16.25 -7.15 0.87
N VAL A 226 -14.95 -6.87 0.83
CA VAL A 226 -14.36 -5.56 1.11
C VAL A 226 -13.34 -5.25 0.03
N SER A 227 -13.34 -4.01 -0.45
CA SER A 227 -12.29 -3.47 -1.30
C SER A 227 -11.88 -2.09 -0.79
N ARG A 228 -10.58 -1.87 -0.60
CA ARG A 228 -10.06 -0.61 -0.08
C ARG A 228 -8.97 -0.01 -0.94
N ASP A 229 -8.97 1.31 -0.97
CA ASP A 229 -7.84 2.18 -1.26
C ASP A 229 -7.50 2.91 0.06
N PRO A 230 -6.59 2.34 0.89
CA PRO A 230 -6.43 2.73 2.29
C PRO A 230 -6.19 4.22 2.50
N GLY A 231 -6.98 4.81 3.39
CA GLY A 231 -6.99 6.24 3.69
C GLY A 231 -7.80 7.09 2.71
N PHE A 232 -8.28 6.56 1.58
CA PHE A 232 -9.03 7.34 0.60
C PHE A 232 -10.48 6.92 0.51
N ARG A 233 -10.73 5.69 0.05
CA ARG A 233 -12.08 5.18 -0.20
C ARG A 233 -12.11 3.67 -0.08
N ALA A 234 -13.22 3.13 0.39
CA ALA A 234 -13.51 1.71 0.46
C ALA A 234 -14.94 1.42 0.03
N LYS A 235 -15.16 0.20 -0.45
CA LYS A 235 -16.50 -0.37 -0.65
C LYS A 235 -16.63 -1.65 0.15
N ILE A 236 -17.76 -1.78 0.84
CA ILE A 236 -18.12 -2.98 1.60
C ILE A 236 -19.47 -3.49 1.11
N ALA A 237 -19.52 -4.78 0.77
CA ALA A 237 -20.74 -5.43 0.34
C ALA A 237 -21.35 -6.24 1.49
N VAL A 238 -22.63 -6.03 1.74
CA VAL A 238 -23.34 -6.65 2.86
C VAL A 238 -24.63 -7.33 2.41
N SER A 239 -24.99 -8.43 3.06
CA SER A 239 -26.23 -9.16 2.85
C SER A 239 -26.87 -9.50 4.19
N SER A 240 -28.20 -9.55 4.25
CA SER A 240 -28.92 -10.01 5.43
C SER A 240 -29.42 -11.43 5.22
N THR A 241 -29.35 -12.25 6.27
CA THR A 241 -29.99 -13.57 6.31
C THR A 241 -31.48 -13.49 6.64
N GLU A 242 -31.92 -12.38 7.22
CA GLU A 242 -33.31 -12.11 7.57
C GLU A 242 -33.92 -11.06 6.63
N SER A 243 -35.14 -11.31 6.16
CA SER A 243 -35.85 -10.41 5.23
C SER A 243 -36.23 -9.06 5.85
N ASP A 244 -36.42 -9.05 7.17
CA ASP A 244 -36.96 -7.89 7.89
C ASP A 244 -35.84 -6.93 8.34
N VAL A 245 -34.59 -7.28 8.06
CA VAL A 245 -33.40 -6.51 8.41
C VAL A 245 -32.75 -5.96 7.15
N ASP A 246 -32.71 -4.63 7.01
CA ASP A 246 -31.94 -3.96 5.97
C ASP A 246 -30.44 -3.98 6.33
N PRO A 247 -29.58 -4.71 5.58
CA PRO A 247 -28.17 -4.81 5.91
C PRO A 247 -27.41 -3.49 5.74
N VAL A 248 -27.84 -2.62 4.81
CA VAL A 248 -27.19 -1.32 4.60
C VAL A 248 -27.55 -0.38 5.74
N GLY A 249 -28.84 -0.27 6.07
CA GLY A 249 -29.34 0.53 7.19
C GLY A 249 -28.71 0.13 8.53
N ALA A 250 -28.56 -1.18 8.79
CA ALA A 250 -27.89 -1.68 10.00
C ALA A 250 -26.43 -1.20 10.10
N CYS A 251 -25.68 -1.22 8.99
CA CYS A 251 -24.29 -0.77 8.96
C CYS A 251 -24.14 0.76 9.04
N VAL A 252 -25.09 1.51 8.47
CA VAL A 252 -25.07 2.98 8.47
C VAL A 252 -25.46 3.51 9.86
N GLY A 253 -26.49 2.93 10.49
CA GLY A 253 -27.03 3.40 11.76
C GLY A 253 -27.79 4.73 11.65
N MET A 254 -28.32 5.21 12.78
CA MET A 254 -29.08 6.47 12.81
C MET A 254 -28.25 7.64 12.30
N LYS A 255 -28.69 8.28 11.19
CA LYS A 255 -27.98 9.39 10.54
C LYS A 255 -26.51 9.08 10.19
N GLY A 256 -26.17 7.81 9.97
CA GLY A 256 -24.81 7.41 9.64
C GLY A 256 -23.87 7.29 10.84
N SER A 257 -24.36 7.29 12.08
CA SER A 257 -23.50 7.31 13.27
C SER A 257 -22.48 6.17 13.31
N ARG A 258 -22.88 4.95 12.98
CA ARG A 258 -22.02 3.75 13.02
C ARG A 258 -20.93 3.83 11.96
N VAL A 259 -21.29 4.07 10.70
CA VAL A 259 -20.31 4.23 9.62
C VAL A 259 -19.36 5.40 9.88
N GLN A 260 -19.84 6.51 10.45
CA GLN A 260 -18.98 7.64 10.80
C GLN A 260 -17.94 7.30 11.87
N ASN A 261 -18.28 6.47 12.87
CA ASN A 261 -17.31 6.00 13.86
C ASN A 261 -16.19 5.17 13.22
N VAL A 262 -16.54 4.28 12.28
CA VAL A 262 -15.57 3.50 11.51
C VAL A 262 -14.71 4.39 10.61
N VAL A 263 -15.32 5.35 9.90
CA VAL A 263 -14.61 6.35 9.06
C VAL A 263 -13.62 7.18 9.88
N GLN A 264 -14.00 7.59 11.09
CA GLN A 264 -13.13 8.32 12.02
C GLN A 264 -11.95 7.45 12.48
N GLU A 265 -12.19 6.19 12.80
CA GLU A 265 -11.12 5.24 13.12
C GLU A 265 -10.17 5.07 11.94
N LEU A 266 -10.66 5.05 10.70
CA LEU A 266 -9.86 5.00 9.48
C LEU A 266 -9.33 6.35 9.00
N GLN A 267 -9.40 7.38 9.86
CA GLN A 267 -8.81 8.70 9.59
C GLN A 267 -9.40 9.40 8.35
N GLY A 268 -10.71 9.26 8.14
CA GLY A 268 -11.44 9.92 7.06
C GLY A 268 -11.42 9.16 5.73
N GLU A 269 -11.10 7.87 5.74
CA GLU A 269 -11.36 6.98 4.60
C GLU A 269 -12.87 6.92 4.33
N ARG A 270 -13.32 7.29 3.12
CA ARG A 270 -14.76 7.26 2.78
C ARG A 270 -15.22 5.83 2.53
N VAL A 271 -16.24 5.36 3.24
CA VAL A 271 -16.74 4.00 3.12
C VAL A 271 -18.11 4.02 2.43
N ASP A 272 -18.23 3.36 1.29
CA ASP A 272 -19.51 3.08 0.63
C ASP A 272 -19.99 1.69 1.05
N ILE A 273 -21.19 1.60 1.61
CA ILE A 273 -21.82 0.32 1.97
C ILE A 273 -22.85 0.00 0.89
N VAL A 274 -22.72 -1.17 0.26
CA VAL A 274 -23.57 -1.57 -0.87
C VAL A 274 -24.26 -2.91 -0.59
N PRO A 275 -25.51 -3.10 -1.01
CA PRO A 275 -26.17 -4.40 -0.88
C PRO A 275 -25.54 -5.40 -1.86
N TRP A 276 -25.11 -6.54 -1.32
CA TRP A 276 -24.66 -7.67 -2.13
C TRP A 276 -25.84 -8.33 -2.84
N SER A 277 -25.60 -8.87 -4.05
CA SER A 277 -26.59 -9.65 -4.78
C SER A 277 -25.92 -10.87 -5.43
N PRO A 278 -26.60 -12.02 -5.48
CA PRO A 278 -26.12 -13.18 -6.24
C PRO A 278 -26.18 -12.94 -7.76
N ASP A 279 -27.07 -12.06 -8.21
CA ASP A 279 -27.11 -11.60 -9.60
C ASP A 279 -26.01 -10.56 -9.82
N ILE A 280 -25.05 -10.89 -10.69
CA ILE A 280 -23.87 -10.06 -10.93
C ILE A 280 -24.22 -8.71 -11.57
N ALA A 281 -25.26 -8.64 -12.40
CA ALA A 281 -25.69 -7.39 -13.02
C ALA A 281 -26.26 -6.44 -11.95
N LYS A 282 -27.12 -6.96 -11.09
CA LYS A 282 -27.65 -6.22 -9.94
C LYS A 282 -26.56 -5.85 -8.94
N TYR A 283 -25.59 -6.73 -8.70
CA TYR A 283 -24.48 -6.43 -7.80
C TYR A 283 -23.56 -5.33 -8.36
N ALA A 284 -23.31 -5.32 -9.67
CA ALA A 284 -22.55 -4.28 -10.35
C ALA A 284 -23.24 -2.91 -10.26
N TYR A 285 -24.56 -2.88 -10.48
CA TYR A 285 -25.39 -1.70 -10.27
C TYR A 285 -25.19 -1.14 -8.85
N ASN A 286 -25.29 -1.99 -7.83
CA ASN A 286 -25.11 -1.59 -6.44
C ASN A 286 -23.69 -1.11 -6.14
N ALA A 287 -22.66 -1.78 -6.67
CA ALA A 287 -21.26 -1.47 -6.38
C ALA A 287 -20.77 -0.15 -7.00
N LEU A 288 -21.35 0.27 -8.12
CA LEU A 288 -21.03 1.54 -8.78
C LEU A 288 -21.69 2.76 -8.13
N ALA A 289 -22.58 2.55 -7.16
CA ALA A 289 -23.16 3.63 -6.36
C ALA A 289 -22.06 4.57 -5.83
N PRO A 290 -22.29 5.90 -5.89
CA PRO A 290 -23.56 6.59 -6.12
C PRO A 290 -23.96 6.82 -7.59
N ALA A 291 -23.17 6.39 -8.57
CA ALA A 291 -23.51 6.61 -9.98
C ALA A 291 -24.74 5.79 -10.40
N GLN A 292 -25.64 6.41 -11.16
CA GLN A 292 -26.80 5.72 -11.72
C GLN A 292 -26.40 4.97 -13.00
N VAL A 293 -26.81 3.71 -13.09
CA VAL A 293 -26.50 2.82 -14.20
C VAL A 293 -27.77 2.57 -15.01
N SER A 294 -27.68 2.72 -16.33
CA SER A 294 -28.80 2.50 -17.25
C SER A 294 -28.93 1.03 -17.62
N MET A 295 -27.81 0.37 -17.92
CA MET A 295 -27.77 -1.02 -18.37
C MET A 295 -26.47 -1.71 -17.97
N VAL A 296 -26.54 -3.02 -17.71
CA VAL A 296 -25.37 -3.86 -17.48
C VAL A 296 -25.46 -5.07 -18.41
N MET A 297 -24.45 -5.24 -19.24
CA MET A 297 -24.26 -6.43 -20.07
C MET A 297 -23.20 -7.33 -19.44
N VAL A 298 -23.49 -8.62 -19.37
CA VAL A 298 -22.65 -9.62 -18.71
C VAL A 298 -22.03 -10.53 -19.76
N ASP A 299 -20.71 -10.64 -19.74
CA ASP A 299 -19.96 -11.67 -20.45
C ASP A 299 -19.38 -12.64 -19.41
N GLU A 300 -20.05 -13.79 -19.27
CA GLU A 300 -19.69 -14.82 -18.28
C GLU A 300 -18.36 -15.51 -18.61
N ASP A 301 -18.09 -15.73 -19.91
CA ASP A 301 -16.89 -16.42 -20.39
C ASP A 301 -15.64 -15.56 -20.11
N ALA A 302 -15.72 -14.27 -20.41
CA ALA A 302 -14.62 -13.33 -20.20
C ALA A 302 -14.55 -12.74 -18.79
N LYS A 303 -15.51 -13.10 -17.90
CA LYS A 303 -15.72 -12.50 -16.57
C LYS A 303 -15.64 -10.97 -16.59
N SER A 304 -16.38 -10.39 -17.52
CA SER A 304 -16.43 -8.94 -17.73
C SER A 304 -17.85 -8.40 -17.80
N LEU A 305 -17.99 -7.16 -17.38
CA LEU A 305 -19.23 -6.41 -17.34
C LEU A 305 -19.04 -5.15 -18.17
N LEU A 306 -19.93 -4.92 -19.14
CA LEU A 306 -20.05 -3.64 -19.82
C LEU A 306 -21.22 -2.89 -19.19
N VAL A 307 -20.90 -1.77 -18.54
CA VAL A 307 -21.85 -0.94 -17.80
C VAL A 307 -22.09 0.33 -18.61
N ILE A 308 -23.35 0.57 -18.94
CA ILE A 308 -23.79 1.77 -19.63
C ILE A 308 -24.40 2.74 -18.62
N VAL A 309 -23.93 3.98 -18.64
CA VAL A 309 -24.38 5.05 -17.75
C VAL A 309 -24.78 6.28 -18.55
N PRO A 310 -25.64 7.15 -18.01
CA PRO A 310 -25.90 8.46 -18.62
C PRO A 310 -24.62 9.29 -18.76
N ASN A 311 -24.56 10.20 -19.74
CA ASN A 311 -23.36 10.99 -20.03
C ASN A 311 -22.87 11.82 -18.83
N ASP A 312 -23.80 12.38 -18.04
CA ASP A 312 -23.53 13.15 -16.83
C ASP A 312 -23.02 12.28 -15.67
N GLN A 313 -23.35 10.98 -15.67
CA GLN A 313 -22.94 10.01 -14.65
C GLN A 313 -21.59 9.34 -14.96
N LEU A 314 -21.07 9.43 -16.20
CA LEU A 314 -19.83 8.76 -16.61
C LEU A 314 -18.64 9.09 -15.69
N SER A 315 -18.44 10.38 -15.40
CA SER A 315 -17.35 10.84 -14.52
C SER A 315 -17.50 10.31 -13.09
N LEU A 316 -18.74 10.24 -12.59
CA LEU A 316 -19.03 9.73 -11.25
C LEU A 316 -18.82 8.20 -11.17
N ALA A 317 -19.24 7.47 -12.20
CA ALA A 317 -19.11 6.02 -12.30
C ALA A 317 -17.65 5.58 -12.35
N ILE A 318 -16.82 6.25 -13.17
CA ILE A 318 -15.37 6.01 -13.23
C ILE A 318 -14.71 6.45 -11.92
N GLY A 319 -15.08 7.65 -11.43
CA GLY A 319 -14.49 8.28 -10.27
C GLY A 319 -13.10 8.86 -10.56
N ARG A 320 -12.58 9.66 -9.61
CA ARG A 320 -11.25 10.28 -9.73
C ARG A 320 -10.18 9.21 -9.98
N GLN A 321 -9.43 9.32 -11.07
CA GLN A 321 -8.41 8.34 -11.49
C GLN A 321 -8.95 6.89 -11.59
N GLY A 322 -10.22 6.69 -11.91
CA GLY A 322 -10.82 5.36 -11.99
C GLY A 322 -11.02 4.67 -10.65
N GLN A 323 -10.95 5.40 -9.52
CA GLN A 323 -11.02 4.79 -8.19
C GLN A 323 -12.34 4.05 -7.94
N ASN A 324 -13.48 4.59 -8.41
CA ASN A 324 -14.79 4.00 -8.12
C ASN A 324 -14.97 2.66 -8.85
N VAL A 325 -14.71 2.65 -10.16
CA VAL A 325 -14.76 1.44 -10.98
C VAL A 325 -13.73 0.40 -10.55
N ARG A 326 -12.52 0.80 -10.14
CA ARG A 326 -11.48 -0.13 -9.65
C ARG A 326 -11.89 -0.81 -8.34
N LEU A 327 -12.46 -0.06 -7.41
CA LEU A 327 -12.98 -0.61 -6.16
C LEU A 327 -14.15 -1.56 -6.43
N ALA A 328 -15.10 -1.18 -7.28
CA ALA A 328 -16.21 -2.05 -7.68
C ALA A 328 -15.70 -3.34 -8.35
N ALA A 329 -14.76 -3.24 -9.28
CA ALA A 329 -14.15 -4.40 -9.94
C ALA A 329 -13.44 -5.34 -8.95
N LYS A 330 -12.66 -4.80 -8.00
CA LYS A 330 -12.01 -5.57 -6.93
C LYS A 330 -13.04 -6.24 -6.00
N LEU A 331 -14.12 -5.54 -5.68
CA LEU A 331 -15.19 -6.03 -4.81
C LEU A 331 -15.97 -7.19 -5.45
N LEU A 332 -16.30 -7.07 -6.75
CA LEU A 332 -17.01 -8.09 -7.49
C LEU A 332 -16.09 -9.26 -7.87
N GLY A 333 -14.81 -9.00 -8.11
CA GLY A 333 -13.89 -9.94 -8.74
C GLY A 333 -14.10 -10.06 -10.27
N TRP A 334 -14.70 -9.04 -10.90
CA TRP A 334 -15.01 -8.97 -12.33
C TRP A 334 -14.36 -7.75 -12.96
N ARG A 335 -14.02 -7.83 -14.26
CA ARG A 335 -13.62 -6.65 -15.02
C ARG A 335 -14.86 -5.81 -15.33
N ILE A 336 -14.77 -4.50 -15.13
CA ILE A 336 -15.87 -3.57 -15.38
C ILE A 336 -15.38 -2.52 -16.37
N ASP A 337 -16.02 -2.48 -17.54
CA ASP A 337 -15.89 -1.38 -18.50
C ASP A 337 -17.12 -0.48 -18.38
N VAL A 338 -16.91 0.83 -18.39
CA VAL A 338 -17.98 1.82 -18.20
C VAL A 338 -18.01 2.73 -19.41
N LYS A 339 -19.13 2.74 -20.11
CA LYS A 339 -19.37 3.60 -21.28
C LYS A 339 -20.60 4.45 -21.08
N SER A 340 -20.64 5.61 -21.74
CA SER A 340 -21.86 6.41 -21.73
C SER A 340 -22.87 5.88 -22.74
N GLU A 341 -24.15 6.19 -22.55
CA GLU A 341 -25.22 5.85 -23.51
C GLU A 341 -24.91 6.36 -24.92
N GLN A 342 -24.40 7.60 -25.04
CA GLN A 342 -24.03 8.16 -26.33
C GLN A 342 -22.89 7.38 -26.98
N ARG A 343 -21.83 7.06 -26.23
CA ARG A 343 -20.72 6.26 -26.75
C ARG A 343 -21.18 4.87 -27.15
N TYR A 344 -22.09 4.27 -26.39
CA TYR A 344 -22.64 2.97 -26.70
C TYR A 344 -23.47 2.99 -28.00
N ALA A 345 -24.34 4.00 -28.17
CA ALA A 345 -25.08 4.19 -29.41
C ALA A 345 -24.16 4.41 -30.61
N ASN A 346 -23.09 5.20 -30.44
CA ASN A 346 -22.08 5.38 -31.49
C ASN A 346 -21.42 4.06 -31.88
N LEU A 347 -21.11 3.18 -30.93
CA LEU A 347 -20.51 1.87 -31.24
C LEU A 347 -21.43 0.96 -32.06
N GLU A 348 -22.75 1.15 -32.02
CA GLU A 348 -23.68 0.42 -32.89
C GLU A 348 -23.76 1.03 -34.30
N ASP A 349 -23.27 2.25 -34.51
CA ASP A 349 -23.27 2.93 -35.80
C ASP A 349 -22.18 2.37 -36.73
N PRO A 350 -22.54 1.87 -37.95
CA PRO A 350 -21.56 1.34 -38.90
C PRO A 350 -20.50 2.35 -39.34
N GLY A 351 -20.86 3.64 -39.40
CA GLY A 351 -19.95 4.74 -39.70
C GLY A 351 -18.91 4.92 -38.60
N TYR A 352 -19.31 4.85 -37.34
CA TYR A 352 -18.38 4.89 -36.19
C TYR A 352 -17.43 3.70 -36.19
N GLN A 353 -17.95 2.50 -36.43
CA GLN A 353 -17.14 1.28 -36.55
C GLN A 353 -16.14 1.38 -37.69
N SER A 354 -16.53 2.01 -38.82
CA SER A 354 -15.60 2.24 -39.92
C SER A 354 -14.43 3.14 -39.48
N LEU A 355 -14.69 4.19 -38.68
CA LEU A 355 -13.63 5.08 -38.18
C LEU A 355 -12.68 4.33 -37.23
N LEU A 356 -13.19 3.52 -36.32
CA LEU A 356 -12.38 2.71 -35.40
C LEU A 356 -11.50 1.67 -36.10
N ALA A 357 -11.87 1.25 -37.31
CA ALA A 357 -11.05 0.34 -38.11
C ALA A 357 -9.81 1.02 -38.72
N LEU A 358 -9.71 2.35 -38.67
CA LEU A 358 -8.54 3.09 -39.15
C LEU A 358 -7.40 3.03 -38.14
N ASP A 359 -6.19 2.85 -38.65
CA ASP A 359 -4.99 2.86 -37.84
C ASP A 359 -4.76 4.25 -37.21
N GLY A 360 -4.58 4.30 -35.90
CA GLY A 360 -4.44 5.52 -35.12
C GLY A 360 -5.75 6.19 -34.67
N VAL A 361 -6.92 5.59 -34.96
CA VAL A 361 -8.22 6.08 -34.47
C VAL A 361 -8.72 5.26 -33.28
N GLU A 362 -8.51 5.79 -32.08
CA GLU A 362 -9.09 5.25 -30.84
C GLU A 362 -10.50 5.83 -30.58
N GLU A 363 -11.26 5.22 -29.66
CA GLU A 363 -12.61 5.67 -29.28
C GLU A 363 -12.70 7.17 -28.94
N ALA A 364 -11.68 7.72 -28.27
CA ALA A 364 -11.65 9.12 -27.91
C ALA A 364 -11.52 10.07 -29.12
N LEU A 365 -10.86 9.62 -30.18
CA LEU A 365 -10.74 10.36 -31.43
C LEU A 365 -12.00 10.19 -32.29
N ALA A 366 -12.52 8.96 -32.36
CA ALA A 366 -13.79 8.68 -33.06
C ALA A 366 -14.95 9.50 -32.47
N ASP A 367 -15.04 9.62 -31.14
CA ASP A 367 -16.03 10.48 -30.48
C ASP A 367 -15.88 11.96 -30.87
N GLN A 368 -14.65 12.45 -31.00
CA GLN A 368 -14.39 13.83 -31.41
C GLN A 368 -14.82 14.07 -32.87
N LEU A 369 -14.53 13.14 -33.77
CA LEU A 369 -14.95 13.19 -35.17
C LEU A 369 -16.48 13.19 -35.28
N PHE A 370 -17.14 12.29 -34.57
CA PHE A 370 -18.61 12.21 -34.52
C PHE A 370 -19.25 13.48 -33.97
N SER A 371 -18.64 14.12 -32.96
CA SER A 371 -19.13 15.39 -32.42
C SER A 371 -19.06 16.56 -33.40
N ARG A 372 -18.34 16.39 -34.52
CA ARG A 372 -18.18 17.36 -35.62
C ARG A 372 -18.83 16.91 -36.92
N ASP A 373 -19.81 16.00 -36.83
CA ASP A 373 -20.53 15.45 -37.99
C ASP A 373 -19.64 14.69 -38.99
N ILE A 374 -18.42 14.29 -38.60
CA ILE A 374 -17.61 13.34 -39.38
C ILE A 374 -18.01 11.94 -38.95
N LEU A 375 -19.09 11.42 -39.56
CA LEU A 375 -19.77 10.21 -39.10
C LEU A 375 -19.23 8.90 -39.71
N SER A 376 -18.27 8.96 -40.63
CA SER A 376 -17.73 7.74 -41.27
C SER A 376 -16.35 7.95 -41.87
N THR A 377 -15.67 6.85 -42.19
CA THR A 377 -14.42 6.85 -42.98
C THR A 377 -14.55 7.59 -44.30
N ALA A 378 -15.69 7.47 -44.98
CA ALA A 378 -15.95 8.18 -46.23
C ALA A 378 -15.97 9.70 -46.03
N MET A 379 -16.67 10.16 -44.99
CA MET A 379 -16.70 11.59 -44.65
C MET A 379 -15.33 12.11 -44.19
N LEU A 380 -14.55 11.28 -43.49
CA LEU A 380 -13.19 11.62 -43.09
C LEU A 380 -12.24 11.72 -44.29
N ALA A 381 -12.38 10.85 -45.29
CA ALA A 381 -11.57 10.87 -46.51
C ALA A 381 -11.79 12.14 -47.36
N GLU A 382 -12.95 12.78 -47.21
CA GLU A 382 -13.36 14.02 -47.87
C GLU A 382 -13.26 15.27 -46.97
N ALA A 383 -12.84 15.11 -45.71
CA ALA A 383 -12.72 16.23 -44.77
C ALA A 383 -11.57 17.18 -45.17
N ALA A 384 -11.72 18.46 -44.82
CA ALA A 384 -10.64 19.44 -44.94
C ALA A 384 -9.71 19.35 -43.73
N ILE A 385 -8.47 19.84 -43.87
CA ILE A 385 -7.51 19.88 -42.75
C ILE A 385 -8.07 20.70 -41.58
N GLU A 386 -8.74 21.81 -41.87
CA GLU A 386 -9.37 22.67 -40.86
C GLU A 386 -10.48 21.97 -40.06
N ASP A 387 -11.21 21.02 -40.66
CA ASP A 387 -12.27 20.28 -39.95
C ASP A 387 -11.68 19.45 -38.78
N LEU A 388 -10.41 19.05 -38.92
CA LEU A 388 -9.69 18.19 -37.98
C LEU A 388 -8.79 18.97 -37.02
N THR A 389 -8.15 20.06 -37.45
CA THR A 389 -7.23 20.83 -36.58
C THR A 389 -7.94 21.57 -35.44
N VAL A 390 -9.25 21.76 -35.55
CA VAL A 390 -10.08 22.30 -34.46
C VAL A 390 -10.31 21.28 -33.33
N LEU A 391 -10.06 19.99 -33.59
CA LEU A 391 -10.15 18.93 -32.58
C LEU A 391 -8.98 18.99 -31.60
N ARG A 392 -9.21 18.50 -30.39
CA ARG A 392 -8.21 18.59 -29.33
C ARG A 392 -7.08 17.61 -29.63
N ALA A 393 -5.85 18.14 -29.62
CA ALA A 393 -4.62 17.37 -29.82
C ALA A 393 -4.47 16.77 -31.22
N ILE A 394 -5.05 17.42 -32.25
CA ILE A 394 -4.80 17.10 -33.66
C ILE A 394 -4.06 18.29 -34.31
N GLY A 395 -2.83 18.05 -34.76
CA GLY A 395 -2.08 19.00 -35.60
C GLY A 395 -2.33 18.76 -37.09
N GLU A 396 -1.86 19.68 -37.94
CA GLU A 396 -2.00 19.55 -39.41
C GLU A 396 -1.42 18.24 -39.94
N GLU A 397 -0.24 17.82 -39.47
CA GLU A 397 0.38 16.56 -39.89
C GLU A 397 -0.49 15.34 -39.56
N GLN A 398 -1.13 15.36 -38.38
CA GLN A 398 -2.00 14.28 -37.95
C GLN A 398 -3.33 14.30 -38.69
N ALA A 399 -3.88 15.47 -38.98
CA ALA A 399 -5.07 15.62 -39.81
C ALA A 399 -4.84 15.04 -41.22
N VAL A 400 -3.71 15.39 -41.85
CA VAL A 400 -3.30 14.82 -43.14
C VAL A 400 -3.18 13.31 -43.05
N TYR A 401 -2.47 12.79 -42.04
CA TYR A 401 -2.32 11.35 -41.84
C TYR A 401 -3.66 10.62 -41.74
N LEU A 402 -4.61 11.15 -40.98
CA LEU A 402 -5.93 10.55 -40.78
C LEU A 402 -6.75 10.52 -42.08
N ILE A 403 -6.74 11.61 -42.86
CA ILE A 403 -7.42 11.69 -44.16
C ILE A 403 -6.80 10.68 -45.14
N GLN A 404 -5.46 10.62 -45.19
CA GLN A 404 -4.74 9.67 -46.04
C GLN A 404 -5.03 8.21 -45.65
N ALA A 405 -5.07 7.92 -44.34
CA ALA A 405 -5.42 6.60 -43.83
C ALA A 405 -6.86 6.22 -44.21
N ALA A 406 -7.81 7.16 -44.10
CA ALA A 406 -9.19 6.97 -44.52
C ALA A 406 -9.31 6.69 -46.04
N ARG A 407 -8.66 7.50 -46.88
CA ARG A 407 -8.61 7.32 -48.34
C ARG A 407 -8.02 5.97 -48.73
N LYS A 408 -6.89 5.60 -48.12
CA LYS A 408 -6.22 4.32 -48.34
C LYS A 408 -7.13 3.14 -47.99
N SER A 409 -7.85 3.23 -46.86
CA SER A 409 -8.80 2.18 -46.44
C SER A 409 -9.95 1.98 -47.44
N LEU A 410 -10.40 3.07 -48.08
CA LEU A 410 -11.45 3.06 -49.10
C LEU A 410 -10.95 2.75 -50.52
N GLY A 411 -9.65 2.52 -50.71
CA GLY A 411 -9.04 2.31 -52.03
C GLY A 411 -8.98 3.57 -52.90
N MET A 412 -9.09 4.75 -52.30
CA MET A 412 -8.88 6.05 -52.95
C MET A 412 -7.38 6.40 -52.99
N ASP A 413 -7.00 7.37 -53.83
CA ASP A 413 -5.62 7.87 -53.90
C ASP A 413 -5.27 8.66 -52.61
N PRO A 414 -4.36 8.15 -51.75
CA PRO A 414 -3.97 8.84 -50.52
C PRO A 414 -3.19 10.13 -50.80
N ASP A 415 -2.53 10.25 -51.96
CA ASP A 415 -1.68 11.40 -52.29
C ASP A 415 -2.44 12.49 -53.06
N ALA A 416 -3.73 12.28 -53.34
CA ALA A 416 -4.56 13.30 -53.95
C ALA A 416 -4.58 14.58 -53.10
N PRO A 417 -4.65 15.78 -53.71
CA PRO A 417 -4.69 17.04 -52.96
C PRO A 417 -5.76 17.03 -51.87
N ILE A 418 -5.38 17.43 -50.66
CA ILE A 418 -6.29 17.58 -49.52
C ILE A 418 -6.63 19.07 -49.42
N GLU A 419 -7.92 19.39 -49.39
CA GLU A 419 -8.38 20.76 -49.21
C GLU A 419 -7.99 21.27 -47.82
N ARG A 420 -7.40 22.47 -47.75
CA ARG A 420 -7.04 23.09 -46.48
C ARG A 420 -8.28 23.64 -45.77
N THR A 421 -9.18 24.27 -46.53
CA THR A 421 -10.39 24.95 -46.07
C THR A 421 -11.56 24.49 -46.96
N ARG A 422 -12.74 24.22 -46.38
CA ARG A 422 -13.95 24.02 -47.19
C ARG A 422 -14.25 25.32 -47.95
N ALA A 423 -14.47 25.24 -49.26
CA ALA A 423 -14.97 26.38 -50.02
C ALA A 423 -16.36 26.78 -49.46
N THR A 424 -16.42 27.86 -48.69
CA THR A 424 -17.68 28.51 -48.38
C THR A 424 -18.34 28.91 -49.69
N LEU A 425 -19.56 28.42 -49.91
CA LEU A 425 -20.46 28.96 -50.93
C LEU A 425 -20.76 30.42 -50.55
N GLU A 426 -19.93 31.36 -51.01
CA GLU A 426 -20.32 32.75 -51.12
C GLU A 426 -21.33 32.89 -52.24
N SER A 427 -22.51 33.42 -51.91
CA SER A 427 -23.35 34.06 -52.91
C SER A 427 -23.99 35.31 -52.31
N VAL A 428 -23.95 36.38 -53.12
CA VAL A 428 -24.61 37.70 -53.01
C VAL A 428 -23.81 38.71 -52.16
N ASP A 429 -23.21 39.79 -52.67
CA ASP A 429 -23.58 40.64 -53.81
C ASP A 429 -22.37 41.43 -54.33
N GLU A 430 -22.13 41.41 -55.65
CA GLU A 430 -21.35 42.43 -56.36
C GLU A 430 -22.33 43.42 -56.99
N THR A 431 -22.44 44.61 -56.43
CA THR A 431 -22.80 45.91 -57.06
C THR A 431 -22.87 46.92 -55.92
N VAL A 432 -22.07 47.99 -55.80
CA VAL A 432 -21.83 49.06 -56.76
C VAL A 432 -20.51 49.77 -56.35
N GLN A 433 -19.54 49.83 -57.26
CA GLN A 433 -18.61 50.96 -57.34
C GLN A 433 -19.26 51.98 -58.28
N GLU A 434 -19.67 53.13 -57.75
CA GLU A 434 -19.77 54.44 -58.43
C GLU A 434 -20.60 55.39 -57.55
N ALA A 435 -19.90 56.24 -56.78
CA ALA A 435 -20.25 57.65 -56.52
C ALA A 435 -19.31 58.21 -55.44
N GLU A 436 -18.09 58.58 -55.85
CA GLU A 436 -17.42 59.71 -55.21
C GLU A 436 -17.85 60.99 -55.95
N GLN A 437 -17.97 62.08 -55.19
CA GLN A 437 -18.12 63.50 -55.58
C GLN A 437 -19.56 64.02 -55.74
N GLU A 438 -20.08 64.61 -54.66
CA GLU A 438 -20.41 66.05 -54.65
C GLU A 438 -20.39 66.59 -53.20
N GLU A 439 -19.48 67.54 -52.96
CA GLU A 439 -19.39 68.41 -51.78
C GLU A 439 -20.52 69.46 -51.77
N ASP A 440 -20.84 69.89 -50.55
CA ASP A 440 -21.33 71.21 -50.14
C ASP A 440 -22.72 71.73 -50.56
N ALA A 441 -23.61 71.89 -49.56
CA ALA A 441 -24.22 73.19 -49.23
C ALA A 441 -25.02 73.17 -47.90
N ASP A 442 -24.46 73.87 -46.91
CA ASP A 442 -25.09 74.87 -46.02
C ASP A 442 -26.19 74.50 -44.97
N LYS A 443 -25.81 74.73 -43.69
CA LYS A 443 -26.47 75.51 -42.60
C LYS A 443 -27.82 75.01 -42.03
N GLU A 444 -28.18 75.13 -40.73
CA GLU A 444 -27.68 75.93 -39.59
C GLU A 444 -28.41 75.48 -38.28
N GLN A 445 -27.81 75.84 -37.11
CA GLN A 445 -28.42 76.05 -35.77
C GLN A 445 -28.84 74.83 -34.92
N GLU A 446 -28.63 74.76 -33.59
CA GLU A 446 -28.05 75.66 -32.57
C GLU A 446 -27.72 74.85 -31.29
N VAL A 447 -26.56 75.18 -30.69
CA VAL A 447 -26.29 75.48 -29.26
C VAL A 447 -26.51 74.43 -28.15
N GLY A 448 -25.45 74.22 -27.36
CA GLY A 448 -25.53 73.76 -25.96
C GLY A 448 -24.19 73.32 -25.35
N ASP A 449 -23.45 74.26 -24.78
CA ASP A 449 -22.09 74.21 -24.21
C ASP A 449 -21.69 73.04 -23.24
N ILE A 450 -20.47 72.51 -23.47
CA ILE A 450 -19.22 72.40 -22.63
C ILE A 450 -19.32 72.86 -21.13
N PRO A 451 -18.35 72.61 -20.19
CA PRO A 451 -17.20 71.68 -20.04
C PRO A 451 -17.20 70.86 -18.72
N ASP A 452 -16.45 69.77 -18.48
CA ASP A 452 -15.00 69.47 -18.56
C ASP A 452 -14.25 69.64 -17.21
N ASN A 453 -13.32 68.71 -16.97
CA ASN A 453 -12.18 68.71 -16.03
C ASN A 453 -12.39 68.32 -14.56
N LEU A 454 -11.79 67.19 -14.13
CA LEU A 454 -10.41 67.01 -13.60
C LEU A 454 -10.28 67.73 -12.24
N VAL A 455 -9.84 67.07 -11.17
CA VAL A 455 -8.42 66.86 -10.81
C VAL A 455 -8.42 66.14 -9.43
N ASP A 456 -7.52 65.16 -9.26
CA ASP A 456 -6.70 64.75 -8.09
C ASP A 456 -7.29 64.84 -6.65
N GLU A 457 -6.93 64.06 -5.63
CA GLU A 457 -5.66 63.44 -5.23
C GLU A 457 -5.98 62.60 -3.95
N ASP A 458 -5.34 61.44 -3.82
CA ASP A 458 -4.65 60.98 -2.60
C ASP A 458 -5.30 60.65 -1.22
N VAL A 459 -4.76 59.52 -0.68
CA VAL A 459 -4.58 59.01 0.70
C VAL A 459 -5.77 58.54 1.58
N ASP A 460 -5.74 57.25 1.97
CA ASP A 460 -5.36 56.73 3.32
C ASP A 460 -6.09 55.40 3.66
N GLU A 461 -5.30 54.33 3.84
CA GLU A 461 -5.54 53.28 4.87
C GLU A 461 -5.02 53.85 6.23
N PRO A 462 -5.29 53.31 7.45
CA PRO A 462 -5.64 51.92 7.77
C PRO A 462 -6.61 51.70 8.97
N GLY A 463 -6.88 50.42 9.29
CA GLY A 463 -7.28 49.93 10.62
C GLY A 463 -8.79 49.82 10.84
N GLU A 464 -9.33 48.93 11.67
CA GLU A 464 -8.77 48.01 12.65
C GLU A 464 -9.88 47.02 13.07
N GLN A 465 -9.49 46.03 13.84
CA GLN A 465 -10.23 44.83 14.23
C GLN A 465 -11.42 45.09 15.17
N GLY A 466 -12.37 44.14 15.14
CA GLY A 466 -13.39 43.89 16.16
C GLY A 466 -13.90 42.46 16.03
#